data_AF-A0A7M3SPZ5-F1
#
_entry.id   AF-A0A7M3SPZ5-F1
#
_cell.length_a   1.000
_cell.length_b   1.000
_cell.length_c   1.000
_cell.angle_alpha   90.00
_cell.angle_beta   90.00
_cell.angle_gamma   90.00
#
_symmetry.space_group_name_H-M   'P 1'
#
loop_
_entity.id
_entity.type
_entity.pdbx_description
1 polymer ?
#
loop_
_entity_poly.entity_id
_entity_poly.type
_entity_poly.pdbx_seq_one_letter_code
_entity_poly.pdbx_strand_id
1 'polypeptide(L)' 'MIKKKERKDFLRRVAIAAVILHSSEGEFLTPSTYREKGKEWSIDHRRTLIGRRNLFRSKSKRSTSR' A
#
# COMPACT_ATOMS: atom_id res chain seq x y z
N MET A 1 20.36 -36.30 0.38
CA MET A 1 19.69 -36.63 1.66
C MET A 1 20.02 -35.55 2.69
N ILE A 2 19.02 -34.83 3.20
CA ILE A 2 19.22 -33.82 4.26
C ILE A 2 19.68 -34.55 5.52
N LYS A 3 20.84 -34.14 6.08
CA LYS A 3 21.35 -34.72 7.33
C LYS A 3 20.30 -34.55 8.44
N LYS A 4 20.12 -35.57 9.29
CA LYS A 4 19.13 -35.55 10.41
C LYS A 4 19.20 -34.26 11.26
N LYS A 5 20.40 -33.69 11.42
CA LYS A 5 20.65 -32.46 12.20
C LYS A 5 20.03 -31.20 11.59
N GLU A 6 19.82 -31.16 10.27
CA GLU A 6 19.28 -30.01 9.52
C GLU A 6 17.80 -30.18 9.15
N ARG A 7 17.22 -31.36 9.43
CA ARG A 7 15.85 -31.68 9.06
C ARG A 7 14.83 -30.73 9.71
N LYS A 8 15.08 -30.30 10.94
CA LYS A 8 14.19 -29.36 11.66
C LYS A 8 14.15 -27.99 10.99
N ASP A 9 15.31 -27.47 10.61
CA ASP A 9 15.41 -26.18 9.91
C ASP A 9 14.83 -26.26 8.50
N PHE A 10 15.05 -27.37 7.80
CA PHE A 10 14.42 -27.62 6.51
C PHE A 10 12.89 -27.62 6.62
N LEU A 11 12.33 -28.38 7.56
CA LEU A 11 10.88 -28.42 7.78
C LEU A 11 10.31 -27.04 8.17
N ARG A 12 11.06 -26.26 8.97
CA ARG A 12 10.67 -24.89 9.31
C ARG A 12 10.62 -23.98 8.08
N ARG A 13 11.62 -24.05 7.19
CA ARG A 13 11.64 -23.28 5.94
C ARG A 13 10.50 -23.67 5.02
N VAL A 14 10.22 -24.96 4.89
CA VAL A 14 9.10 -25.48 4.09
C VAL A 14 7.76 -24.98 4.63
N ALA A 15 7.55 -25.02 5.96
CA ALA A 15 6.33 -24.53 6.59
C ALA A 15 6.10 -23.02 6.34
N ILE A 16 7.15 -22.21 6.46
CA ILE A 16 7.07 -20.77 6.18
C ILE A 16 6.73 -20.52 4.69
N ALA A 17 7.41 -21.23 3.77
CA ALA A 17 7.15 -21.10 2.35
C ALA A 17 5.71 -21.50 1.98
N ALA A 18 5.20 -22.57 2.57
CA ALA A 18 3.81 -23.02 2.36
C ALA A 18 2.80 -21.97 2.81
N VAL A 19 3.00 -21.35 3.98
CA VAL A 19 2.12 -20.27 4.46
C VAL A 19 2.16 -19.08 3.52
N ILE A 20 3.34 -18.64 3.07
CA ILE A 20 3.46 -17.52 2.13
C ILE A 20 2.72 -17.83 0.82
N LEU A 21 2.95 -19.01 0.25
CA LEU A 21 2.32 -19.44 -1.01
C LEU A 21 0.80 -19.61 -0.92
N HIS A 22 0.25 -20.02 0.22
CA HIS A 22 -1.20 -20.11 0.40
C HIS A 22 -1.83 -18.79 0.87
N SER A 23 -1.07 -17.92 1.54
CA SER A 23 -1.57 -16.62 1.99
C SER A 23 -1.86 -15.64 0.85
N SER A 24 -1.33 -15.86 -0.36
CA SER A 24 -1.74 -15.11 -1.56
C SER A 24 -3.15 -15.46 -2.04
N GLU A 25 -3.71 -16.60 -1.62
CA GLU A 25 -5.09 -17.01 -1.93
C GLU A 25 -6.07 -16.78 -0.76
N GLY A 26 -5.57 -16.48 0.44
CA GLY A 26 -6.37 -16.15 1.61
C GLY A 26 -6.85 -14.69 1.63
N GLU A 27 -7.86 -14.38 2.46
CA GLU A 27 -8.35 -13.00 2.67
C GLU A 27 -7.21 -12.08 3.13
N PHE A 28 -6.66 -11.30 2.20
CA PHE A 28 -5.75 -10.22 2.53
C PHE A 28 -6.56 -8.97 2.88
N LEU A 29 -6.11 -8.24 3.89
CA LEU A 29 -6.69 -6.95 4.24
C LEU A 29 -6.44 -5.96 3.10
N THR A 30 -7.41 -5.82 2.20
CA THR A 30 -7.41 -4.73 1.23
C THR A 30 -7.59 -3.41 1.95
N PRO A 31 -6.85 -2.35 1.61
CA PRO A 31 -7.14 -1.02 2.10
C PRO A 31 -8.60 -0.68 1.81
N SER A 32 -9.37 -0.30 2.84
CA SER A 32 -10.76 0.15 2.64
C SER A 32 -10.80 1.29 1.61
N THR A 33 -11.79 1.27 0.72
CA THR A 33 -12.04 2.31 -0.31
C THR A 33 -12.06 3.74 0.26
N TYR A 34 -12.39 3.89 1.55
CA TYR A 34 -12.41 5.17 2.26
C TYR A 34 -11.03 5.77 2.58
N ARG A 35 -9.91 5.06 2.35
CA ARG A 35 -8.56 5.65 2.43
C ARG A 35 -8.13 6.34 1.15
N GLU A 36 -8.87 6.18 0.06
CA GLU A 36 -8.61 6.99 -1.13
C GLU A 36 -8.94 8.45 -0.83
N LYS A 37 -8.13 9.37 -1.37
CA LYS A 37 -8.22 10.80 -1.05
C LYS A 37 -9.55 11.46 -1.44
N GLY A 38 -10.50 10.71 -2.02
CA GLY A 38 -11.76 11.20 -2.56
C GLY A 38 -11.56 11.86 -3.93
N LYS A 39 -12.67 12.23 -4.58
CA LYS A 39 -12.66 12.92 -5.88
C LYS A 39 -11.93 14.27 -5.77
N GLU A 40 -11.27 14.70 -6.86
CA GLU A 40 -10.47 15.94 -6.87
C GLU A 40 -11.27 17.17 -6.42
N TRP A 41 -12.55 17.28 -6.77
CA TRP A 41 -13.43 18.38 -6.33
C TRP A 41 -13.63 18.43 -4.82
N SER A 42 -13.73 17.27 -4.15
CA SER A 42 -13.95 17.18 -2.71
C SER A 42 -12.69 17.57 -1.95
N ILE A 43 -11.52 17.15 -2.47
CA ILE A 43 -10.22 17.58 -1.95
C ILE A 43 -10.05 19.08 -2.14
N ASP A 44 -10.43 19.61 -3.31
CA ASP A 44 -10.31 21.02 -3.63
C ASP A 44 -11.16 21.89 -2.69
N HIS A 45 -12.42 21.52 -2.51
CA HIS A 45 -13.35 22.19 -1.63
C HIS A 45 -12.86 22.18 -0.17
N ARG A 46 -12.33 21.05 0.31
CA ARG A 46 -11.75 20.98 1.67
C ARG A 46 -10.54 21.89 1.82
N ARG A 47 -9.72 22.05 0.78
CA ARG A 47 -8.54 22.93 0.82
C ARG A 47 -8.94 24.40 0.87
N THR A 48 -9.90 24.82 0.05
CA THR A 48 -10.39 26.20 0.05
C THR A 48 -11.07 26.56 1.38
N LEU A 49 -11.84 25.65 1.99
CA LEU A 49 -12.42 25.85 3.33
C LEU A 49 -11.37 26.13 4.41
N ILE A 50 -10.19 25.50 4.35
CA ILE A 50 -9.08 25.69 5.30
C ILE A 50 -8.15 26.84 4.83
N GLY A 51 -8.60 27.70 3.91
CA GLY A 51 -7.83 28.84 3.40
C GLY A 51 -6.60 28.45 2.56
N ARG A 52 -6.47 27.18 2.16
CA ARG A 52 -5.41 26.73 1.26
C ARG A 52 -5.80 26.97 -0.19
N ARG A 53 -4.79 27.15 -1.05
CA ARG A 53 -5.01 27.27 -2.50
C ARG A 53 -5.58 25.97 -3.07
N ASN A 54 -6.46 26.12 -4.06
CA ASN A 54 -7.03 25.03 -4.84
C ASN A 54 -5.92 24.14 -5.46
N LEU A 55 -6.26 22.87 -5.72
CA LEU A 55 -5.38 21.83 -6.27
C LEU A 55 -4.76 22.27 -7.59
N PHE A 56 -5.54 22.90 -8.47
CA PHE A 56 -5.07 23.40 -9.77
C PHE A 56 -3.92 24.41 -9.61
N ARG A 57 -4.09 25.46 -8.79
CA ARG A 57 -3.03 26.44 -8.53
C ARG A 57 -1.88 25.86 -7.72
N SER A 58 -2.14 24.88 -6.85
CA SER A 58 -1.10 24.19 -6.07
C SER A 58 -0.22 23.29 -6.96
N LYS A 59 -0.79 22.64 -7.98
CA LYS A 59 -0.04 21.82 -8.95
C LYS A 59 0.75 22.73 -9.91
N SER A 60 0.13 23.81 -10.40
CA SER A 60 0.76 24.79 -11.31
C SER A 60 2.00 25.50 -10.71
N LYS A 61 2.06 25.73 -9.40
CA LYS A 61 3.25 26.34 -8.77
C LYS A 61 4.47 25.39 -8.72
N ARG A 62 4.28 24.07 -8.85
CA ARG A 62 5.39 23.10 -8.86
C ARG A 62 6.02 22.90 -10.23
N SER A 63 5.37 23.33 -11.32
CA SER A 63 6.05 23.43 -12.60
C SER A 63 6.87 24.71 -12.62
N THR A 64 8.09 24.65 -12.09
CA THR A 64 9.14 25.54 -12.59
C THR A 64 9.28 25.22 -14.08
N SER A 65 9.21 26.24 -14.95
CA SER A 65 9.54 26.05 -16.36
C SER A 65 10.90 25.36 -16.45
N ARG A 66 10.96 24.24 -17.19
CA ARG A 66 12.24 23.74 -17.68
C ARG A 66 12.84 24.75 -18.65
#